data_AF-A0A934CWV8-F1
#
_entry.id   AF-A0A934CWV8-F1
#
_cell.length_a   1.000
_cell.length_b   1.000
_cell.length_c   1.000
_cell.angle_alpha   90.00
_cell.angle_beta   90.00
_cell.angle_gamma   90.00
#
_symmetry.space_group_name_H-M   'P 1'
#
loop_
_entity.id
_entity.type
_entity.pdbx_description
1 polymer ?
#
loop_
_entity_poly.entity_id
_entity_poly.type
_entity_poly.pdbx_seq_one_letter_code
_entity_poly.pdbx_strand_id
1 'polypeptide(L)'
;MPLPEGDKKIVSEKLAVIHCEFNAIHPFREGNGRIIRLFIDLLAVNGGYGLIDYSKTLKAHYIKACVAGMQKDYVPMQRIFFKGLFANGKMAL
;
A
#
# COMPACT_ATOMS: atom_id res chain seq x y z
N MET A 1 -10.32 -1.47 -11.69
CA MET A 1 -9.30 -0.93 -12.62
C MET A 1 -8.00 -1.66 -12.30
N PRO A 2 -7.41 -2.44 -13.22
CA PRO A 2 -6.08 -3.01 -12.98
C PRO A 2 -5.09 -1.86 -12.75
N LEU A 3 -4.22 -2.00 -11.76
CA LEU A 3 -3.13 -1.05 -11.59
C LEU A 3 -2.27 -1.10 -12.85
N PRO A 4 -1.89 0.05 -13.43
CA PRO A 4 -1.03 0.05 -14.60
C PRO A 4 0.26 -0.70 -14.25
N GLU A 5 0.64 -1.68 -15.09
CA GLU A 5 2.03 -2.14 -15.13
C GLU A 5 2.90 -0.93 -15.46
N GLY A 6 3.92 -0.65 -14.64
CA GLY A 6 4.76 0.52 -14.83
C GLY A 6 4.91 1.38 -13.59
N ASP A 7 5.58 2.52 -13.81
CA ASP A 7 6.25 3.39 -12.83
C ASP A 7 5.86 3.17 -11.36
N LYS A 8 6.84 2.67 -10.60
CA LYS A 8 6.78 2.42 -9.16
C LYS A 8 6.22 3.60 -8.37
N LYS A 9 6.47 4.83 -8.82
CA LYS A 9 5.96 6.06 -8.19
C LYS A 9 4.45 6.19 -8.36
N ILE A 10 3.92 5.91 -9.55
CA ILE A 10 2.47 5.97 -9.83
C ILE A 10 1.75 4.87 -9.07
N VAL A 11 2.31 3.67 -9.03
CA VAL A 11 1.72 2.53 -8.32
C VAL A 11 1.69 2.78 -6.82
N SER A 12 2.80 3.24 -6.23
CA SER A 12 2.84 3.55 -4.80
C SER A 12 1.86 4.66 -4.40
N GLU A 13 1.64 5.64 -5.28
CA GLU A 13 0.69 6.73 -5.08
C GLU A 13 -0.75 6.20 -5.01
N LYS A 14 -1.15 5.39 -6.00
CA LYS A 14 -2.49 4.79 -6.05
C LYS A 14 -2.75 3.89 -4.84
N LEU A 15 -1.78 3.05 -4.48
CA LEU A 15 -1.89 2.21 -3.28
C LEU A 15 -2.03 3.04 -2.01
N ALA A 16 -1.30 4.16 -1.89
CA ALA A 16 -1.39 5.05 -0.75
C ALA A 16 -2.78 5.66 -0.58
N VAL A 17 -3.35 6.18 -1.66
CA VAL A 17 -4.72 6.71 -1.67
C VAL A 17 -5.71 5.62 -1.25
N ILE A 18 -5.68 4.46 -1.93
CA ILE A 18 -6.61 3.36 -1.63
C ILE A 18 -6.48 2.93 -0.16
N HIS A 19 -5.27 2.74 0.35
CA HIS A 19 -5.04 2.34 1.73
C HIS A 19 -5.61 3.36 2.72
N CYS A 20 -5.29 4.64 2.55
CA CYS A 20 -5.71 5.69 3.47
C CYS A 20 -7.23 5.88 3.46
N GLU A 21 -7.87 5.85 2.29
CA GLU A 21 -9.33 5.93 2.19
C GLU A 21 -10.03 4.72 2.82
N PHE A 22 -9.51 3.50 2.60
CA PHE A 22 -10.06 2.30 3.25
C PHE A 22 -9.87 2.32 4.78
N ASN A 23 -8.73 2.84 5.24
CA ASN A 23 -8.45 3.01 6.65
C ASN A 23 -9.40 4.03 7.30
N ALA A 24 -9.80 5.07 6.57
CA ALA A 24 -10.76 6.07 7.03
C ALA A 24 -12.20 5.54 7.08
N ILE A 25 -12.62 4.75 6.09
CA ILE A 25 -13.96 4.11 6.07
C ILE A 25 -14.11 3.10 7.21
N HIS A 26 -13.04 2.35 7.50
CA HIS A 26 -12.99 1.40 8.62
C HIS A 26 -14.18 0.39 8.65
N PRO A 27 -14.41 -0.37 7.57
CA PRO A 27 -15.69 -1.04 7.33
C PRO A 27 -16.00 -2.26 8.23
N PHE A 28 -15.02 -2.78 8.96
CA PHE A 28 -15.20 -3.96 9.81
C PHE A 28 -15.17 -3.61 11.31
N ARG A 29 -15.82 -4.44 12.14
CA ARG A 29 -15.76 -4.30 13.61
C ARG A 29 -14.34 -4.45 14.15
N GLU A 30 -13.59 -5.41 13.61
CA GLU A 30 -12.20 -5.71 13.99
C GLU A 30 -11.41 -6.19 12.77
N GLY A 31 -10.08 -6.06 12.84
CA GLY A 31 -9.19 -6.63 11.82
C GLY A 31 -8.93 -5.75 10.59
N ASN A 32 -9.46 -4.53 10.53
CA ASN A 32 -9.26 -3.58 9.41
C ASN A 32 -7.79 -3.49 8.97
N GLY A 33 -6.86 -3.28 9.90
CA GLY A 33 -5.45 -3.16 9.55
C GLY A 33 -4.84 -4.40 8.88
N ARG A 34 -5.32 -5.62 9.21
CA ARG A 34 -4.87 -6.86 8.55
C ARG A 34 -5.47 -6.98 7.15
N ILE A 35 -6.77 -6.74 7.03
CA ILE A 35 -7.50 -6.87 5.76
C ILE A 35 -7.02 -5.81 4.75
N ILE A 36 -6.83 -4.56 5.20
CA ILE A 36 -6.36 -3.47 4.34
C ILE A 36 -4.96 -3.79 3.78
N ARG A 37 -4.01 -4.24 4.61
CA ARG A 37 -2.67 -4.60 4.12
C ARG A 37 -2.73 -5.75 3.11
N LEU A 38 -3.50 -6.79 3.41
CA LEU A 38 -3.69 -7.91 2.49
C LEU A 38 -4.30 -7.44 1.15
N PHE A 39 -5.32 -6.58 1.21
CA PHE A 39 -5.95 -6.03 0.00
C PHE A 39 -4.95 -5.21 -0.83
N ILE A 40 -4.13 -4.40 -0.18
CA ILE A 40 -3.08 -3.62 -0.84
C ILE A 40 -2.01 -4.52 -1.46
N ASP A 41 -1.62 -5.60 -0.80
CA ASP A 41 -0.68 -6.59 -1.34
C ASP A 41 -1.26 -7.27 -2.59
N LEU A 42 -2.54 -7.68 -2.56
CA LEU A 42 -3.22 -8.27 -3.72
C LEU A 42 -3.27 -7.30 -4.91
N LEU A 43 -3.51 -6.01 -4.65
CA LEU A 43 -3.46 -4.99 -5.68
C LEU A 43 -2.05 -4.84 -6.27
N ALA A 44 -1.01 -4.82 -5.41
CA ALA A 44 0.38 -4.75 -5.85
C ALA A 44 0.75 -5.95 -6.74
N VAL A 45 0.35 -7.17 -6.34
CA VAL A 45 0.53 -8.41 -7.11
C VAL A 45 -0.17 -8.35 -8.47
N ASN A 46 -1.43 -7.89 -8.48
CA ASN A 46 -2.17 -7.68 -9.73
C ASN A 46 -1.53 -6.63 -10.64
N GLY A 47 -0.71 -5.71 -10.09
CA GLY A 47 0.04 -4.70 -10.83
C GLY A 47 1.45 -5.13 -11.26
N GLY A 48 1.81 -6.41 -11.13
CA GLY A 48 3.13 -6.94 -11.52
C GLY A 48 4.25 -6.78 -10.46
N TYR A 49 3.90 -6.39 -9.23
CA TYR A 49 4.84 -6.28 -8.10
C TYR A 49 4.75 -7.48 -7.17
N GLY A 50 5.75 -7.65 -6.30
CA GLY A 50 5.65 -8.61 -5.20
C GLY A 50 4.74 -8.12 -4.07
N LEU A 51 4.62 -8.95 -3.02
CA LEU A 51 4.05 -8.51 -1.73
C LEU A 51 4.86 -7.33 -1.20
N ILE A 52 4.20 -6.35 -0.58
CA ILE A 52 4.91 -5.17 -0.08
C ILE A 52 5.79 -5.56 1.09
N ASP A 53 7.07 -5.19 1.02
CA ASP A 53 7.99 -5.37 2.14
C ASP A 53 7.79 -4.28 3.20
N TYR A 54 6.94 -4.58 4.19
CA TYR A 54 6.68 -3.69 5.34
C TYR A 54 7.84 -3.63 6.34
N SER A 55 8.82 -4.55 6.29
CA SER A 55 9.95 -4.57 7.25
C SER A 55 10.83 -3.33 7.13
N LYS A 56 10.81 -2.67 5.96
CA LYS A 56 11.50 -1.41 5.68
C LYS A 56 10.90 -0.18 6.38
N THR A 57 9.83 -0.36 7.14
CA THR A 57 9.11 0.72 7.82
C THR A 57 8.90 0.41 9.29
N LEU A 58 9.31 1.33 10.15
CA LEU A 58 9.00 1.26 11.57
C LEU A 58 7.50 1.43 11.81
N LYS A 59 6.94 0.66 12.75
CA LYS A 59 5.54 0.75 13.17
C LYS A 59 5.10 2.19 13.46
N ALA A 60 5.95 2.97 14.12
CA ALA A 60 5.67 4.38 14.43
C ALA A 60 5.51 5.25 13.17
N HIS A 61 6.32 5.03 12.14
CA HIS A 61 6.20 5.76 10.87
C HIS A 61 4.92 5.37 10.12
N TYR A 62 4.55 4.09 10.16
CA TYR A 62 3.30 3.62 9.57
C TYR A 62 2.08 4.28 10.24
N ILE A 63 2.06 4.31 11.57
CA ILE A 63 0.98 4.97 12.33
C ILE A 63 0.90 6.45 11.98
N LYS A 64 2.03 7.17 11.93
CA LYS A 64 2.07 8.57 11.51
C LYS A 64 1.53 8.76 10.10
N ALA A 65 1.85 7.85 9.17
CA ALA A 65 1.32 7.91 7.81
C ALA A 65 -0.19 7.66 7.75
N CYS A 66 -0.75 6.77 8.59
CA CYS A 66 -2.19 6.63 8.73
C CYS A 66 -2.86 7.91 9.23
N VAL A 67 -2.28 8.57 10.24
CA VAL A 67 -2.78 9.84 10.79
C VAL A 67 -2.77 10.95 9.73
N ALA A 68 -1.67 11.07 8.96
CA ALA A 68 -1.58 12.02 7.86
C ALA A 68 -2.63 11.74 6.78
N GLY A 69 -2.87 10.46 6.46
CA GLY A 69 -3.90 10.05 5.50
C GLY A 69 -5.32 10.45 5.90
N MET A 70 -5.64 10.56 7.20
CA MET A 70 -6.93 11.10 7.67
C MET A 70 -7.13 12.57 7.28
N GLN A 71 -6.03 13.30 7.06
CA GLN A 71 -6.02 14.69 6.58
C GLN A 71 -5.83 14.77 5.05
N LYS A 72 -5.98 13.64 4.34
CA LYS A 72 -5.73 13.50 2.89
C LYS A 72 -4.29 13.79 2.47
N ASP A 73 -3.35 13.77 3.40
CA ASP A 73 -1.92 13.75 3.07
C ASP A 73 -1.46 12.29 2.88
N TYR A 74 -1.44 11.85 1.63
CA TYR A 74 -1.07 10.49 1.26
C TYR A 74 0.44 10.30 1.07
N VAL A 75 1.22 11.39 1.04
CA VAL A 75 2.66 11.36 0.73
C VAL A 75 3.46 10.47 1.70
N PRO A 76 3.21 10.49 3.02
CA PRO A 76 3.89 9.59 3.95
C PRO A 76 3.64 8.12 3.64
N MET A 77 2.40 7.75 3.30
CA MET A 77 2.03 6.36 2.98
C MET A 77 2.60 5.95 1.62
N GLN A 78 2.59 6.83 0.63
CA GLN A 78 3.24 6.61 -0.67
C GLN A 78 4.72 6.28 -0.51
N ARG A 79 5.44 6.99 0.37
CA ARG A 79 6.87 6.71 0.63
C ARG A 79 7.10 5.33 1.23
N ILE A 80 6.19 4.86 2.09
CA ILE A 80 6.24 3.50 2.66
C ILE A 80 6.08 2.47 1.55
N PHE A 81 5.02 2.59 0.75
CA PHE A 81 4.77 1.66 -0.36
C PHE A 81 5.86 1.73 -1.43
N PHE A 82 6.37 2.90 -1.76
CA PHE A 82 7.48 3.04 -2.69
C PHE A 82 8.75 2.33 -2.21
N LYS A 83 9.04 2.31 -0.91
CA LYS A 83 10.18 1.56 -0.36
C LYS A 83 9.95 0.05 -0.34
N GLY A 84 8.71 -0.36 -0.04
CA GLY A 84 8.32 -1.76 0.10
C GLY A 84 8.06 -2.48 -1.23
N LEU A 85 7.60 -1.77 -2.26
CA LEU A 85 7.37 -2.34 -3.58
C LEU A 85 8.68 -2.80 -4.22
N PHE A 86 8.64 -3.94 -4.89
CA PHE A 86 9.69 -4.44 -5.78
C PHE A 86 9.01 -5.16 -6.96
N ALA A 87 9.58 -5.01 -8.15
CA ALA A 87 9.06 -5.72 -9.31
C ALA A 87 9.18 -7.23 -9.05
N ASN A 88 8.16 -8.01 -9.41
CA ASN A 88 8.34 -9.45 -9.45
C ASN A 88 9.37 -9.75 -10.54
N GLY A 89 10.52 -10.30 -10.16
CA GLY A 89 11.33 -11.03 -11.12
C GLY A 89 10.42 -12.11 -11.69
N LYS A 90 10.19 -12.09 -13.01
CA LYS A 90 9.33 -13.07 -13.69
C LYS A 90 9.68 -14.46 -13.17
N MET A 91 8.80 -15.05 -12.37
CA MET A 91 8.85 -16.48 -12.13
C MET A 91 8.30 -17.09 -13.41
N ALA A 92 9.20 -17.39 -14.34
CA ALA A 92 8.91 -18.28 -15.44
C ALA A 92 8.39 -19.58 -14.82
N LEU A 93 7.09 -19.84 -15.03
CA LEU A 93 6.58 -21.20 -14.97
C LEU A 93 7.04 -21.92 -16.25
#